data_AF-A0A7K2XGI9-F1
#
_entry.id   AF-A0A7K2XGI9-F1
#
_cell.length_a   1.000
_cell.length_b   1.000
_cell.length_c   1.000
_cell.angle_alpha   90.00
_cell.angle_beta   90.00
_cell.angle_gamma   90.00
#
_symmetry.space_group_name_H-M   'P 1'
#
loop_
_entity.id
_entity.type
_entity.pdbx_description
1 polymer ?
#
loop_
_entity_poly.entity_id
_entity_poly.type
_entity_poly.pdbx_seq_one_letter_code
_entity_poly.pdbx_strand_id
1 'polypeptide(L)'
;MNRTRTHAHSARSARSQSSDRSQPSGRSQASGRSRPRGGGRAPSGPPAEFTLPRTVTPALPAVETFAALDLPAPLLAALTAEGVTVPFPIQGATLPNTLAGRDALGRGRTGSGKTLAFGLALLAR
;
A
#
# COMPACT_ATOMS: atom_id res chain seq x y z
N MET A 1 10.08 -30.66 11.57
CA MET A 1 8.88 -31.06 12.32
C MET A 1 7.65 -30.49 11.62
N ASN A 2 6.94 -31.28 10.79
CA ASN A 2 5.73 -30.86 10.06
C ASN A 2 4.61 -31.89 10.24
N ARG A 3 3.49 -31.53 10.89
CA ARG A 3 2.18 -32.23 10.85
C ARG A 3 1.07 -31.21 11.19
N THR A 4 0.23 -30.81 10.23
CA THR A 4 -1.10 -31.32 9.83
C THR A 4 -2.22 -30.38 10.26
N ARG A 5 -2.77 -29.65 9.27
CA ARG A 5 -4.11 -29.04 9.30
C ARG A 5 -5.15 -30.16 9.28
N THR A 6 -6.11 -30.10 10.20
CA THR A 6 -7.29 -30.97 10.23
C THR A 6 -8.53 -30.09 10.20
N HIS A 7 -9.19 -29.99 9.04
CA HIS A 7 -10.55 -29.47 8.94
C HIS A 7 -11.50 -30.67 8.89
N ALA A 8 -12.34 -30.80 9.92
CA ALA A 8 -13.40 -31.78 9.99
C ALA A 8 -14.66 -31.21 9.36
N HIS A 9 -15.15 -31.85 8.29
CA HIS A 9 -16.51 -31.72 7.80
C HIS A 9 -17.31 -32.93 8.29
N SER A 10 -18.37 -32.70 9.06
CA SER A 10 -19.40 -33.70 9.33
C SER A 10 -20.78 -33.10 9.05
N ALA A 11 -21.47 -33.75 8.11
CA ALA A 11 -22.87 -33.57 7.80
C ALA A 11 -23.78 -34.07 8.94
N ARG A 12 -25.02 -33.56 9.05
CA ARG A 12 -26.26 -34.32 8.77
C ARG A 12 -27.56 -33.60 9.20
N SER A 13 -28.59 -33.85 8.39
CA SER A 13 -30.02 -34.04 8.70
C SER A 13 -30.79 -32.92 9.42
N ALA A 14 -31.73 -32.25 8.75
CA ALA A 14 -33.10 -32.69 8.43
C ALA A 14 -34.09 -32.50 9.59
N ARG A 15 -35.15 -31.71 9.35
CA ARG A 15 -36.59 -32.12 9.39
C ARG A 15 -37.54 -31.00 9.89
N SER A 16 -38.55 -30.79 9.05
CA SER A 16 -39.88 -30.16 9.15
C SER A 16 -40.42 -29.58 10.48
N GLN A 17 -41.18 -28.47 10.34
CA GLN A 17 -42.58 -28.25 10.78
C GLN A 17 -43.02 -26.85 10.24
N SER A 18 -43.98 -26.71 9.30
CA SER A 18 -45.45 -26.50 9.52
C SER A 18 -45.75 -25.57 10.70
N SER A 19 -46.56 -24.51 10.64
CA SER A 19 -47.72 -24.18 9.80
C SER A 19 -48.24 -22.78 10.17
N ASP A 20 -48.92 -22.15 9.20
CA ASP A 20 -50.12 -21.29 9.38
C ASP A 20 -49.98 -19.90 10.05
N ARG A 21 -50.19 -18.82 9.27
CA ARG A 21 -51.29 -17.87 9.52
C ARG A 21 -51.47 -16.81 8.41
N SER A 22 -52.62 -16.90 7.75
CA SER A 22 -53.56 -15.83 7.34
C SER A 22 -53.06 -14.52 6.69
N GLN A 23 -53.52 -14.30 5.44
CA GLN A 23 -53.65 -13.01 4.77
C GLN A 23 -54.66 -12.08 5.50
N PRO A 24 -54.68 -10.78 5.18
CA PRO A 24 -55.77 -10.34 4.31
C PRO A 24 -55.40 -9.29 3.24
N SER A 25 -56.22 -9.30 2.20
CA SER A 25 -56.28 -8.40 1.05
C SER A 25 -56.87 -7.03 1.39
N GLY A 26 -56.28 -5.96 0.84
CA GLY A 26 -56.84 -4.60 0.83
C GLY A 26 -56.42 -3.83 -0.42
N ARG A 27 -57.34 -3.70 -1.37
CA ARG A 27 -57.24 -3.03 -2.68
C ARG A 27 -57.31 -1.51 -2.51
N SER A 28 -56.51 -0.73 -3.28
CA SER A 28 -56.99 0.38 -4.13
C SER A 28 -55.91 1.43 -4.50
N GLN A 29 -55.78 1.60 -5.83
CA GLN A 29 -55.81 2.87 -6.56
C GLN A 29 -54.57 3.80 -6.56
N ALA A 30 -54.07 3.99 -7.78
CA ALA A 30 -53.12 5.01 -8.15
C ALA A 30 -53.80 6.38 -8.33
N SER A 31 -53.13 7.46 -7.95
CA SER A 31 -53.21 8.75 -8.64
C SER A 31 -52.07 9.65 -8.18
N GLY A 32 -51.34 10.21 -9.15
CA GLY A 32 -50.05 10.85 -8.93
C GLY A 32 -50.09 12.18 -8.19
N ARG A 33 -48.92 12.51 -7.63
CA ARG A 33 -48.49 13.88 -7.43
C ARG A 33 -47.01 13.97 -7.75
N SER A 34 -46.72 14.32 -9.00
CA SER A 34 -45.38 14.65 -9.49
C SER A 34 -44.82 15.78 -8.62
N ARG A 35 -43.88 15.44 -7.72
CA ARG A 35 -43.07 16.42 -7.02
C ARG A 35 -42.03 16.98 -8.01
N PRO A 36 -41.82 18.30 -8.06
CA PRO A 36 -40.87 18.88 -8.99
C PRO A 36 -39.46 18.38 -8.65
N ARG A 37 -38.70 18.05 -9.70
CA ARG A 37 -37.27 17.72 -9.65
C ARG A 37 -36.50 18.86 -8.98
N GLY A 38 -36.35 18.78 -7.66
CA GLY A 38 -35.28 19.46 -6.96
C GLY A 38 -33.98 18.81 -7.43
N GLY A 39 -33.16 19.56 -8.15
CA GLY A 39 -31.89 19.12 -8.69
C GLY A 39 -31.12 18.36 -7.62
N GLY A 40 -30.90 17.07 -7.86
CA GLY A 40 -30.03 16.26 -7.04
C GLY A 40 -28.68 16.96 -7.04
N ARG A 41 -28.36 17.61 -5.92
CA ARG A 41 -27.00 18.01 -5.62
C ARG A 41 -26.20 16.72 -5.70
N ALA A 42 -25.47 16.55 -6.80
CA ALA A 42 -24.51 15.47 -6.95
C ALA A 42 -23.70 15.44 -5.65
N PRO A 43 -23.44 14.26 -5.06
CA PRO A 43 -22.57 14.19 -3.90
C PRO A 43 -21.25 14.82 -4.32
N SER A 44 -20.98 16.02 -3.80
CA SER A 44 -19.66 16.63 -3.89
C SER A 44 -18.73 15.60 -3.27
N GLY A 45 -17.83 15.04 -4.10
CA GLY A 45 -16.78 14.16 -3.61
C GLY A 45 -16.04 14.81 -2.45
N PRO A 46 -15.35 14.02 -1.60
CA PRO A 46 -14.60 14.59 -0.49
C PRO A 46 -13.72 15.75 -1.00
N PRO A 47 -13.64 16.87 -0.25
CA PRO A 47 -12.93 18.06 -0.69
C PRO A 47 -11.55 17.64 -1.19
N ALA A 48 -11.21 18.08 -2.41
CA ALA A 48 -10.00 17.73 -3.14
C ALA A 48 -8.69 18.21 -2.48
N GLU A 49 -8.74 18.52 -1.19
CA GLU A 49 -7.67 19.16 -0.42
C GLU A 49 -6.50 18.22 -0.15
N PHE A 50 -6.72 16.90 -0.11
CA PHE A 50 -5.65 15.91 0.05
C PHE A 50 -5.79 14.74 -0.92
N THR A 51 -5.49 14.99 -2.19
CA THR A 51 -5.28 13.91 -3.16
C THR A 51 -3.84 13.43 -3.06
N LEU A 52 -3.62 12.12 -2.88
CA LEU A 52 -2.27 11.56 -2.82
C LEU A 52 -1.49 11.91 -4.11
N PRO A 53 -0.25 12.41 -4.01
CA PRO A 53 0.57 12.68 -5.19
C PRO A 53 0.77 11.39 -5.97
N ARG A 54 0.50 11.44 -7.28
CA ARG A 54 0.74 10.32 -8.19
C ARG A 54 2.16 10.41 -8.73
N THR A 55 2.98 9.42 -8.44
CA THR A 55 4.33 9.32 -9.00
C THR A 55 4.22 8.94 -10.48
N VAL A 56 4.63 9.84 -11.37
CA VAL A 56 4.59 9.61 -12.84
C VAL A 56 5.87 8.89 -13.31
N THR A 57 6.97 9.11 -12.61
CA THR A 57 8.27 8.51 -12.95
C THR A 57 8.47 7.19 -12.20
N PRO A 58 8.78 6.08 -12.89
CA PRO A 58 9.10 4.82 -12.24
C PRO A 58 10.38 4.95 -11.41
N ALA A 59 10.40 4.27 -10.27
CA ALA A 59 11.59 4.17 -9.43
C ALA A 59 12.70 3.39 -10.16
N LEU A 60 13.95 3.83 -9.95
CA LEU A 60 15.12 3.06 -10.37
C LEU A 60 15.18 1.72 -9.63
N PRO A 61 15.72 0.66 -10.28
CA PRO A 61 15.81 -0.67 -9.68
C PRO A 61 16.72 -0.66 -8.45
N ALA A 62 16.43 -1.54 -7.50
CA ALA A 62 17.26 -1.73 -6.32
C ALA A 62 18.63 -2.31 -6.70
N VAL A 63 19.64 -2.04 -5.87
CA VAL A 63 21.00 -2.56 -6.02
C VAL A 63 21.38 -3.50 -4.88
N GLU A 64 22.28 -4.45 -5.18
CA GLU A 64 22.78 -5.45 -4.24
C GLU A 64 24.15 -5.11 -3.63
N THR A 65 24.87 -4.12 -4.17
CA THR A 65 26.19 -3.68 -3.67
C THR A 65 26.34 -2.17 -3.75
N PHE A 66 27.15 -1.57 -2.88
CA PHE A 66 27.48 -0.14 -2.97
C PHE A 66 28.30 0.20 -4.22
N ALA A 67 29.08 -0.76 -4.74
CA ALA A 67 29.87 -0.59 -5.96
C ALA A 67 29.01 -0.48 -7.24
N ALA A 68 27.74 -0.89 -7.20
CA ALA A 68 26.79 -0.72 -8.30
C ALA A 68 26.14 0.67 -8.33
N LEU A 69 26.44 1.53 -7.35
CA LEU A 69 25.96 2.90 -7.29
C LEU A 69 27.02 3.86 -7.84
N ASP A 70 26.56 4.98 -8.38
CA ASP A 70 27.43 6.08 -8.81
C ASP A 70 27.88 6.92 -7.60
N LEU A 71 28.67 6.30 -6.72
CA LEU A 71 29.24 6.95 -5.55
C LEU A 71 30.65 7.51 -5.88
N PRO A 72 31.01 8.70 -5.38
CA PRO A 72 32.38 9.19 -5.44
C PRO A 72 33.38 8.15 -4.90
N ALA A 73 34.49 7.96 -5.62
CA ALA A 73 35.52 6.98 -5.27
C ALA A 73 35.99 7.06 -3.80
N PRO A 74 36.19 8.25 -3.19
CA PRO A 74 36.54 8.34 -1.77
C PRO A 74 35.48 7.76 -0.82
N LEU A 75 34.19 7.94 -1.12
CA LEU A 75 33.11 7.37 -0.31
C LEU A 75 33.04 5.85 -0.44
N LEU A 76 33.16 5.33 -1.66
CA LEU A 76 33.17 3.89 -1.88
C LEU A 76 34.38 3.21 -1.21
N ALA A 77 35.54 3.86 -1.24
CA ALA A 77 36.74 3.40 -0.54
C ALA A 77 36.54 3.39 0.98
N ALA A 78 35.95 4.45 1.55
CA ALA A 78 35.65 4.51 2.98
C ALA A 78 34.68 3.42 3.43
N LEU A 79 33.59 3.21 2.66
CA LEU A 79 32.64 2.13 2.91
C LEU A 79 33.33 0.75 2.89
N THR A 80 34.20 0.53 1.91
CA THR A 80 34.95 -0.74 1.78
C THR A 80 35.91 -0.95 2.95
N ALA A 81 36.62 0.10 3.36
CA ALA A 81 37.55 0.04 4.49
C ALA A 81 36.85 -0.30 5.82
N GLU A 82 35.62 0.18 6.00
CA GLU A 82 34.76 -0.13 7.15
C GLU A 82 34.04 -1.48 7.01
N GLY A 83 34.26 -2.24 5.93
CA GLY A 83 33.59 -3.51 5.67
C GLY A 83 32.12 -3.39 5.26
N VAL A 84 31.66 -2.18 4.93
CA VAL A 84 30.29 -1.86 4.51
C VAL A 84 30.16 -2.00 3.00
N THR A 85 30.02 -3.22 2.50
CA THR A 85 30.02 -3.52 1.05
C THR A 85 28.63 -3.79 0.47
N VAL A 86 27.73 -4.33 1.29
CA VAL A 86 26.36 -4.67 0.92
C VAL A 86 25.38 -3.70 1.59
N PRO A 87 24.53 -3.00 0.82
CA PRO A 87 23.52 -2.13 1.40
C PRO A 87 22.42 -2.95 2.08
N PHE A 88 21.84 -2.42 3.14
CA PHE A 88 20.59 -2.97 3.67
C PHE A 88 19.45 -2.81 2.66
N PRO A 89 18.39 -3.64 2.73
CA PRO A 89 17.31 -3.62 1.73
C PRO A 89 16.69 -2.23 1.50
N ILE A 90 16.50 -1.44 2.57
CA ILE A 90 15.97 -0.09 2.44
C ILE A 90 16.96 0.86 1.74
N GLN A 91 18.27 0.69 1.97
CA GLN A 91 19.31 1.48 1.32
C GLN A 91 19.39 1.14 -0.18
N GLY A 92 19.43 -0.16 -0.52
CA GLY A 92 19.49 -0.62 -1.92
C GLY A 92 18.28 -0.16 -2.73
N ALA A 93 17.10 -0.09 -2.11
CA ALA A 93 15.89 0.39 -2.75
C ALA A 93 15.81 1.93 -2.91
N THR A 94 16.39 2.71 -1.99
CA THR A 94 16.27 4.17 -2.02
C THR A 94 17.46 4.87 -2.68
N LEU A 95 18.68 4.37 -2.46
CA LEU A 95 19.92 5.02 -2.90
C LEU A 95 19.98 5.33 -4.40
N PRO A 96 19.56 4.43 -5.32
CA PRO A 96 19.56 4.73 -6.75
C PRO A 96 18.76 5.99 -7.09
N ASN A 97 17.59 6.17 -6.46
CA ASN A 97 16.74 7.33 -6.72
C ASN A 97 17.30 8.60 -6.04
N THR A 98 17.78 8.51 -4.80
CA THR A 98 18.31 9.68 -4.09
C THR A 98 19.61 10.20 -4.69
N LEU A 99 20.48 9.32 -5.18
CA LEU A 99 21.70 9.71 -5.90
C LEU A 99 21.39 10.34 -7.26
N ALA A 100 20.28 9.95 -7.89
CA ALA A 100 19.74 10.62 -9.08
C ALA A 100 19.01 11.95 -8.77
N GLY A 101 19.17 12.49 -7.55
CA GLY A 101 18.55 13.76 -7.13
C GLY A 101 17.05 13.70 -6.94
N ARG A 102 16.45 12.50 -6.79
CA ARG A 102 15.00 12.34 -6.56
C ARG A 102 14.70 12.23 -5.08
N ASP A 103 13.57 12.81 -4.67
CA ASP A 103 13.07 12.68 -3.31
C ASP A 103 12.73 11.22 -2.98
N ALA A 104 13.00 10.81 -1.74
CA ALA A 104 12.67 9.48 -1.25
C ALA A 104 12.14 9.51 0.19
N LEU A 105 11.14 8.67 0.45
CA LEU A 105 10.62 8.41 1.80
C LEU A 105 11.06 7.02 2.26
N GLY A 106 12.05 6.97 3.14
CA GLY A 106 12.54 5.72 3.72
C GLY A 106 11.74 5.31 4.96
N ARG A 107 10.85 4.32 4.85
CA ARG A 107 10.14 3.72 6.00
C ARG A 107 10.80 2.41 6.43
N GLY A 108 11.37 2.38 7.64
CA GLY A 108 11.93 1.16 8.23
C GLY A 108 12.18 1.30 9.72
N ARG A 109 12.30 0.18 10.44
CA ARG A 109 12.63 0.15 11.89
C ARG A 109 13.97 0.79 12.20
N THR A 110 14.24 1.14 13.46
CA THR A 110 15.58 1.54 13.90
C THR A 110 16.61 0.45 13.59
N GLY A 111 17.84 0.84 13.25
CA GLY A 111 18.90 -0.09 12.84
C GLY A 111 18.85 -0.53 11.37
N SER A 112 17.87 -0.09 10.58
CA SER A 112 17.79 -0.38 9.13
C SER A 112 18.77 0.44 8.26
N GLY A 113 19.69 1.21 8.87
CA GLY A 113 20.70 2.00 8.15
C GLY A 113 20.18 3.20 7.36
N LYS A 114 18.95 3.69 7.63
CA LYS A 114 18.41 4.91 7.00
C LYS A 114 19.34 6.12 7.13
N THR A 115 19.98 6.30 8.29
CA THR A 115 20.91 7.42 8.53
C THR A 115 22.06 7.42 7.52
N LEU A 116 22.68 6.25 7.29
CA LEU A 116 23.73 6.11 6.29
C LEU A 116 23.17 6.35 4.87
N ALA A 117 21.95 5.86 4.58
CA ALA A 117 21.31 6.08 3.27
C ALA A 117 21.19 7.58 2.93
N PHE A 118 20.65 8.37 3.86
CA PHE A 118 20.51 9.81 3.69
C PHE A 118 21.87 10.52 3.70
N GLY A 119 22.80 10.09 4.57
CA GLY A 119 24.15 10.64 4.62
C GLY A 119 24.90 10.48 3.29
N LEU A 120 24.85 9.29 2.68
CA LEU A 120 25.46 9.02 1.39
C LEU A 120 24.83 9.88 0.28
N ALA A 121 23.50 10.00 0.25
CA ALA A 121 22.82 10.86 -0.71
C ALA A 121 23.22 12.35 -0.58
N LEU A 122 23.53 12.82 0.64
CA LEU A 122 23.98 14.18 0.89
C LEU A 122 25.46 14.42 0.59
N LEU A 123 26.30 13.39 0.72
CA LEU A 123 27.75 13.46 0.51
C LEU A 123 28.16 13.20 -0.95
N ALA A 124 27.31 12.52 -1.74
CA ALA A 124 27.61 12.13 -3.12
C ALA A 124 27.26 13.19 -4.17
N ARG A 125 26.93 14.42 -3.75
CA ARG A 125 26.69 15.60 -4.61
C ARG A 125 27.94 16.46 -4.71
#